data_AF-A0AAJ4D258-F1
#
_entry.id   AF-A0AAJ4D258-F1
#
_cell.length_a   1.000
_cell.length_b   1.000
_cell.length_c   1.000
_cell.angle_alpha   90.00
_cell.angle_beta   90.00
_cell.angle_gamma   90.00
#
_symmetry.space_group_name_H-M   'P 1'
#
loop_
_entity.id
_entity.type
_entity.pdbx_description
1 polymer ?
#
loop_
_entity_poly.entity_id
_entity_poly.type
_entity_poly.pdbx_seq_one_letter_code
_entity_poly.pdbx_strand_id
1 'polypeptide(L)'
;MKKIALSFLIVAGLVVAAIFSVNYFYNVQAEKIADKTEDYLLNKENKKKEDIKEIKGIRSKGGDYGILVRVIYKDNPNVHYFYKSYKGKITYDGKEDISKAKEPKLN
;
A
#
# COMPACT_ATOMS: atom_id res chain seq x y z
N MET A 1 30.42 7.51 -32.36
CA MET A 1 30.13 8.22 -31.09
C MET A 1 28.70 8.78 -31.01
N LYS A 2 28.22 9.64 -31.92
CA LYS A 2 26.85 10.20 -31.86
C LYS A 2 25.70 9.16 -31.84
N LYS A 3 25.81 8.09 -32.66
CA LYS A 3 24.82 6.99 -32.68
C LYS A 3 24.82 6.16 -31.39
N ILE A 4 25.99 6.00 -30.76
CA ILE A 4 26.16 5.27 -29.49
C ILE A 4 25.55 6.08 -28.34
N ALA A 5 25.79 7.41 -28.30
CA ALA A 5 25.16 8.29 -27.32
C ALA A 5 23.63 8.31 -27.46
N LEU A 6 23.11 8.33 -28.68
CA LEU A 6 21.66 8.25 -28.94
C LEU A 6 21.06 6.92 -28.48
N SER A 7 21.73 5.79 -28.74
CA SER A 7 21.27 4.48 -28.25
C SER A 7 21.26 4.41 -26.72
N PHE A 8 22.26 5.00 -26.06
CA PHE A 8 22.28 5.06 -24.59
C PHE A 8 21.12 5.90 -24.03
N LEU A 9 20.79 7.03 -24.65
CA LEU A 9 19.65 7.85 -24.24
C LEU A 9 18.31 7.12 -24.40
N ILE A 10 18.14 6.37 -25.49
CA ILE A 10 16.94 5.57 -25.73
C ILE A 10 16.81 4.47 -24.67
N VAL A 11 17.89 3.73 -24.40
CA VAL A 11 17.89 2.68 -23.36
C VAL A 11 17.62 3.27 -21.98
N ALA A 12 18.25 4.40 -21.64
CA ALA A 12 17.99 5.10 -20.37
C ALA A 12 16.51 5.53 -20.26
N GLY A 13 15.94 6.08 -21.34
CA GLY A 13 14.52 6.44 -21.40
C GLY A 13 13.60 5.24 -21.18
N LEU A 14 13.89 4.10 -21.79
CA LEU A 14 13.11 2.87 -21.60
C LEU A 14 13.19 2.32 -20.17
N VAL A 15 14.38 2.36 -19.56
CA VAL A 15 14.56 1.93 -18.15
C VAL A 15 13.75 2.83 -17.21
N VAL A 16 13.80 4.14 -17.41
CA VAL A 16 13.01 5.09 -16.62
C VAL A 16 11.52 4.83 -16.81
N ALA A 17 11.05 4.70 -18.06
CA ALA A 17 9.65 4.42 -18.35
C ALA A 17 9.16 3.11 -17.70
N ALA A 18 9.97 2.05 -17.72
CA ALA A 18 9.65 0.78 -17.09
C ALA A 18 9.54 0.88 -15.56
N ILE A 19 10.45 1.62 -14.92
CA ILE A 19 10.38 1.86 -13.46
C ILE A 19 9.12 2.64 -13.10
N PHE A 20 8.82 3.70 -13.86
CA PHE A 20 7.62 4.51 -13.65
C PHE A 20 6.33 3.70 -13.86
N SER A 21 6.26 2.87 -14.90
CA SER A 21 5.06 2.07 -15.17
C SER A 21 4.79 1.05 -14.06
N VAL A 22 5.83 0.42 -13.53
CA VAL A 22 5.70 -0.53 -12.41
C VAL A 22 5.23 0.19 -11.15
N ASN A 23 5.84 1.33 -10.80
CA ASN A 23 5.43 2.09 -9.63
C ASN A 23 3.98 2.60 -9.75
N TYR A 24 3.60 3.08 -10.94
CA TYR A 24 2.23 3.51 -11.22
C TYR A 24 1.23 2.36 -11.05
N PHE A 25 1.54 1.17 -11.60
CA PHE A 25 0.72 -0.02 -11.43
C PHE A 25 0.49 -0.36 -9.94
N TYR A 26 1.55 -0.41 -9.14
CA TYR A 26 1.41 -0.71 -7.71
C TYR A 26 0.61 0.34 -6.96
N ASN A 27 0.78 1.63 -7.27
CA ASN A 27 0.00 2.70 -6.65
C ASN A 27 -1.49 2.57 -6.96
N VAL A 28 -1.84 2.31 -8.23
CA VAL A 28 -3.24 2.10 -8.65
C VAL A 28 -3.84 0.88 -7.95
N GLN A 29 -3.09 -0.22 -7.85
CA GLN A 29 -3.58 -1.42 -7.15
C GLN A 29 -3.70 -1.20 -5.64
N ALA A 30 -2.78 -0.43 -5.04
CA ALA A 30 -2.83 -0.05 -3.64
C ALA A 30 -4.08 0.76 -3.30
N GLU A 31 -4.41 1.76 -4.12
CA GLU A 31 -5.61 2.58 -3.99
C GLU A 31 -6.88 1.74 -4.15
N LYS A 32 -6.98 0.94 -5.23
CA LYS A 32 -8.14 0.07 -5.46
C LYS A 32 -8.42 -0.91 -4.33
N ILE A 33 -7.38 -1.47 -3.69
CA ILE A 33 -7.56 -2.41 -2.59
C ILE A 33 -7.88 -1.68 -1.29
N ALA A 34 -7.34 -0.46 -1.10
CA ALA A 34 -7.72 0.41 0.00
C ALA A 34 -9.22 0.77 -0.07
N ASP A 35 -9.72 1.18 -1.23
CA ASP A 35 -11.15 1.50 -1.44
C ASP A 35 -12.04 0.29 -1.14
N LYS A 36 -11.68 -0.90 -1.66
CA LYS A 36 -12.40 -2.14 -1.35
C LYS A 36 -12.39 -2.48 0.14
N THR A 37 -11.30 -2.15 0.83
CA THR A 37 -11.18 -2.37 2.27
C THR A 37 -12.05 -1.37 3.03
N GLU A 38 -12.11 -0.11 2.60
CA GLU A 38 -13.05 0.88 3.14
C GLU A 38 -14.49 0.36 3.01
N ASP A 39 -14.91 -0.03 1.81
CA ASP A 39 -16.25 -0.57 1.56
C ASP A 39 -16.55 -1.79 2.43
N TYR A 40 -15.59 -2.69 2.59
CA TYR A 40 -15.71 -3.85 3.47
C TYR A 40 -15.95 -3.42 4.93
N LEU A 41 -15.17 -2.46 5.43
CA LEU A 41 -15.28 -2.00 6.81
C LEU A 41 -16.61 -1.30 7.07
N LEU A 42 -17.05 -0.44 6.16
CA LEU A 42 -18.27 0.33 6.32
C LEU A 42 -19.52 -0.56 6.21
N ASN A 43 -19.55 -1.44 5.21
CA ASN A 43 -20.78 -2.17 4.85
C ASN A 43 -20.88 -3.56 5.48
N LYS A 44 -19.75 -4.21 5.81
CA LYS A 44 -19.76 -5.58 6.39
C LYS A 44 -19.36 -5.62 7.85
N GLU A 45 -18.39 -4.80 8.26
CA GLU A 45 -17.94 -4.73 9.66
C GLU A 45 -18.65 -3.62 10.46
N ASN A 46 -19.60 -2.91 9.85
CA ASN A 46 -20.37 -1.81 10.44
C ASN A 46 -19.49 -0.75 11.14
N LYS A 47 -18.30 -0.50 10.59
CA LYS A 47 -17.44 0.59 11.06
C LYS A 47 -17.96 1.91 10.53
N LYS A 48 -17.83 2.98 11.30
CA LYS A 48 -18.20 4.30 10.82
C LYS A 48 -17.01 4.96 10.16
N LYS A 49 -17.26 5.65 9.04
CA LYS A 49 -16.23 6.43 8.34
C LYS A 49 -15.61 7.50 9.23
N GLU A 50 -16.43 8.09 10.12
CA GLU A 50 -15.98 9.12 11.07
C GLU A 50 -14.97 8.60 12.10
N ASP A 51 -14.91 7.29 12.37
CA ASP A 51 -13.98 6.69 13.31
C ASP A 51 -12.63 6.35 12.66
N ILE A 52 -12.58 6.32 11.33
CA ILE A 52 -11.39 5.96 10.56
C ILE A 52 -10.56 7.23 10.32
N LYS A 53 -9.30 7.18 10.74
CA LYS A 53 -8.32 8.25 10.54
C LYS A 53 -7.63 8.12 9.18
N GLU A 54 -7.23 6.90 8.83
CA GLU A 54 -6.47 6.62 7.60
C GLU A 54 -6.77 5.20 7.10
N ILE A 55 -6.90 5.05 5.78
CA ILE A 55 -6.85 3.78 5.07
C ILE A 55 -5.83 3.94 3.95
N LYS A 56 -4.81 3.07 3.93
CA LYS A 56 -3.73 3.18 2.95
C LYS A 56 -3.24 1.81 2.50
N GLY A 57 -3.25 1.59 1.18
CA GLY A 57 -2.56 0.47 0.57
C GLY A 57 -1.04 0.66 0.64
N ILE A 58 -0.34 -0.35 1.13
CA ILE A 58 1.10 -0.43 1.25
C ILE A 58 1.62 -1.68 0.54
N ARG A 59 2.76 -1.55 -0.12
CA ARG A 59 3.40 -2.69 -0.78
C ARG A 59 3.93 -3.65 0.27
N SER A 60 3.58 -4.92 0.14
CA SER A 60 3.91 -6.00 1.08
C SER A 60 4.24 -7.30 0.32
N LYS A 61 4.81 -8.28 1.03
CA LYS A 61 5.01 -9.65 0.49
C LYS A 61 3.72 -10.47 0.46
N GLY A 62 2.61 -9.97 1.03
CA GLY A 62 1.33 -10.68 1.12
C GLY A 62 0.17 -9.95 0.43
N GLY A 63 -0.91 -10.69 0.17
CA GLY A 63 -2.13 -10.18 -0.47
C GLY A 63 -2.10 -10.19 -2.00
N ASP A 64 -3.27 -10.04 -2.61
CA ASP A 64 -3.42 -9.89 -4.06
C ASP A 64 -2.57 -8.69 -4.52
N TYR A 65 -1.80 -8.88 -5.59
CA TYR A 65 -0.85 -7.89 -6.12
C TYR A 65 0.25 -7.45 -5.14
N GLY A 66 0.47 -8.16 -4.02
CA GLY A 66 1.46 -7.79 -3.00
C GLY A 66 1.09 -6.48 -2.28
N ILE A 67 -0.21 -6.27 -2.03
CA ILE A 67 -0.72 -5.11 -1.31
C ILE A 67 -1.33 -5.54 0.02
N LEU A 68 -0.92 -4.86 1.08
CA LEU A 68 -1.54 -4.87 2.40
C LEU A 68 -2.19 -3.51 2.63
N VAL A 69 -3.34 -3.45 3.27
CA VAL A 69 -4.02 -2.19 3.60
C VAL A 69 -3.86 -1.95 5.09
N ARG A 70 -3.26 -0.80 5.42
CA ARG A 70 -3.19 -0.30 6.78
C ARG A 70 -4.40 0.58 7.06
N VAL A 71 -5.04 0.33 8.19
CA VAL A 71 -6.18 1.09 8.71
C VAL A 71 -5.81 1.61 10.09
N ILE A 72 -5.98 2.91 10.29
CA ILE A 72 -5.75 3.60 11.56
C ILE A 72 -7.08 4.20 11.99
N TYR A 73 -7.51 3.93 13.21
CA TYR A 73 -8.71 4.52 13.80
C TYR A 73 -8.34 5.75 14.65
N LYS A 74 -9.28 6.67 14.82
CA LYS A 74 -9.07 7.93 15.55
C LYS A 74 -8.95 7.73 17.06
N ASP A 75 -9.69 6.76 17.61
CA ASP A 75 -9.68 6.40 19.02
C ASP A 75 -8.37 5.73 19.45
N ASN A 76 -7.72 5.01 18.53
CA ASN A 76 -6.46 4.33 18.79
C ASN A 76 -5.44 4.51 17.66
N PRO A 77 -4.85 5.71 17.53
CA PRO A 77 -3.99 6.04 16.40
C PRO A 77 -2.64 5.31 16.40
N ASN A 78 -2.25 4.71 17.53
CA ASN A 78 -1.01 3.94 17.67
C ASN A 78 -1.17 2.45 17.31
N VAL A 79 -2.40 2.00 17.06
CA VAL A 79 -2.65 0.62 16.63
C VAL A 79 -2.97 0.62 15.14
N HIS A 80 -2.07 0.02 14.38
CA HIS A 80 -2.21 -0.15 12.95
C HIS A 80 -2.87 -1.49 12.68
N TYR A 81 -4.06 -1.48 12.08
CA TYR A 81 -4.77 -2.70 11.67
C TYR A 81 -4.45 -2.99 10.22
N PHE A 82 -4.16 -4.25 9.91
CA PHE A 82 -3.76 -4.68 8.58
C PHE A 82 -4.80 -5.62 7.98
N TYR A 83 -5.14 -5.36 6.73
CA TYR A 83 -6.06 -6.15 5.93
C TYR A 83 -5.40 -6.50 4.61
N LYS A 84 -5.66 -7.70 4.08
CA LYS A 84 -5.21 -8.09 2.74
C LYS A 84 -6.39 -8.56 1.91
N SER A 85 -6.31 -8.30 0.60
CA SER A 85 -7.16 -9.02 -0.36
C SER A 85 -6.55 -10.39 -0.63
N TYR A 86 -7.35 -11.45 -0.59
CA TYR A 86 -6.95 -12.78 -1.06
C TYR A 86 -8.06 -13.37 -1.90
N LYS A 87 -7.76 -13.69 -3.16
CA LYS A 87 -8.76 -14.16 -4.14
C LYS A 87 -9.94 -13.18 -4.24
N GLY A 88 -9.64 -11.88 -4.21
CA GLY A 88 -10.62 -10.80 -4.30
C GLY A 88 -11.45 -10.55 -3.03
N LYS A 89 -11.17 -11.24 -1.92
CA LYS A 89 -11.85 -11.04 -0.63
C LYS A 89 -10.96 -10.31 0.35
N ILE A 90 -11.48 -9.26 0.98
CA ILE A 90 -10.80 -8.57 2.07
C ILE A 90 -10.81 -9.47 3.31
N THR A 91 -9.64 -9.62 3.93
CA THR A 91 -9.42 -10.43 5.13
C THR A 91 -8.55 -9.65 6.10
N TYR A 92 -8.88 -9.73 7.39
CA TYR A 92 -8.02 -9.19 8.44
C TYR A 92 -6.75 -10.03 8.53
N ASP A 93 -5.59 -9.37 8.53
CA ASP A 93 -4.27 -9.99 8.54
C ASP A 93 -3.58 -9.87 9.90
N GLY A 94 -3.87 -8.81 10.66
CA GLY A 94 -3.30 -8.62 11.99
C GLY A 94 -3.33 -7.16 12.43
N LYS A 95 -2.69 -6.87 13.57
CA LYS A 95 -2.48 -5.51 14.06
C LYS A 95 -1.12 -5.37 14.70
N GLU A 96 -0.59 -4.16 14.66
CA GLU A 96 0.66 -3.77 15.31
C GLU A 96 0.43 -2.55 16.20
N ASP A 97 0.93 -2.62 17.43
CA ASP A 97 0.92 -1.49 18.36
C ASP A 97 2.29 -0.81 18.32
N ILE A 98 2.33 0.35 17.68
CA ILE A 98 3.56 1.13 17.51
C ILE A 98 3.86 2.04 18.71
N SER A 99 3.04 2.04 19.77
CA SER A 99 3.30 2.83 20.98
C SER A 99 4.62 2.45 21.69
N LYS A 100 5.09 1.23 21.47
CA LYS A 100 6.33 0.69 22.04
C LYS A 100 7.45 0.51 21.02
N ALA A 101 7.23 0.92 19.76
CA ALA A 101 8.27 0.84 18.75
C ALA A 101 9.41 1.77 19.16
N LYS A 102 10.55 1.18 19.58
CA LYS A 102 11.77 1.95 19.83
C LYS A 102 12.14 2.63 18.52
N GLU A 103 12.41 3.93 18.57
CA GLU A 103 12.99 4.63 17.41
C GLU A 103 14.19 3.81 16.92
N PRO A 104 14.30 3.57 15.60
CA PRO A 104 15.46 2.88 15.06
C PRO A 104 16.68 3.70 15.45
N LYS A 105 17.55 3.14 16.29
CA LYS A 105 18.88 3.70 16.50
C LYS A 105 19.60 3.63 15.15
N LEU A 106 19.68 4.77 14.48
CA LEU A 106 20.62 4.95 13.38
C LEU A 106 22.01 4.90 13.99
N ASN A 107 22.67 3.74 13.87
CA ASN A 107 24.11 3.60 14.10
C ASN A 107 24.85 4.03 12.84
#